data_AF-K7ZG56-F1
#
_entry.id   AF-K7ZG56-F1
#
_cell.length_a   1.000
_cell.length_b   1.000
_cell.length_c   1.000
_cell.angle_alpha   90.00
_cell.angle_beta   90.00
_cell.angle_gamma   90.00
#
_symmetry.space_group_name_H-M   'P 1'
#
loop_
_entity.id
_entity.type
_entity.pdbx_description
1 polymer ?
#
loop_
_entity_poly.entity_id
_entity_poly.type
_entity_poly.pdbx_seq_one_letter_code
_entity_poly.pdbx_strand_id
1 'polypeptide(L)'
;MSSTKPELKKVAELIANGDTRGAANYITGTSDFLNVQIKNLSLKLSNKDESVKVPFNDFSALIAGVVRDGKDFREILTADYFYDVKNVPKVTDNRTRYFTQENFTPVETAYMDLQTSLQLQSRQKLVKSAWSTPYQQTDKSFDLVNLADNPEPAGVFSTRTFAERNLSGGTNRRAVEFSLKQFLCVSMAEAADSSASDQYVGRDVERFPAGDHNKYLTSCKSCHSVMDGMRGAFAKMDYTNFTTGGATGTYSQMNGDFFNQHGIQAEYSTYSTNYITKVTNEILPDLVNRQENSTWFTTRLAYLIKRGTAEASARNTLMGTLNTIRDPAAANAIAADFSAKKAAFLEDLKANRAVDTYKTEYVAGCLNNLVKANTAVAEQRRLFLICNLDNKKEMSVLYEYYGASLTAAKATDAEKTRLLGKLINKGRPANINLVTPYLEAREELRLFPRNAFDSSTGVAAKMNKGSYPYGFVVTGDNFVNNAVLGSKSTFFGWRGGNAGGGQGVKDFGKMLSQSRRFSQCMAKRVYESVCLKKLESTQYTTLVRLGDRFEAVNYNLKSLYTEVALDPVCGVVKEE
;
A
#
# COMPACT_ATOMS: atom_id res chain seq x y z
N MET A 1 -0.37 30.08 -49.12
CA MET A 1 -0.69 28.67 -49.45
C MET A 1 -2.03 28.33 -48.81
N SER A 2 -3.05 28.00 -49.61
CA SER A 2 -4.38 27.64 -49.10
C SER A 2 -4.30 26.26 -48.46
N SER A 3 -4.56 26.17 -47.15
CA SER A 3 -4.60 24.90 -46.44
C SER A 3 -5.75 24.03 -46.96
N THR A 4 -5.51 22.73 -47.14
CA THR A 4 -6.53 21.76 -47.57
C THR A 4 -7.48 21.35 -46.45
N LYS A 5 -7.13 21.62 -45.18
CA LYS A 5 -7.98 21.30 -44.02
C LYS A 5 -9.13 22.32 -43.88
N PRO A 6 -10.40 21.89 -43.82
CA PRO A 6 -11.56 22.78 -43.64
C PRO A 6 -11.44 23.69 -42.42
N GLU A 7 -10.87 23.19 -41.33
CA GLU A 7 -10.70 23.93 -40.08
C GLU A 7 -9.75 25.12 -40.26
N LEU A 8 -8.66 24.92 -41.02
CA LEU A 8 -7.67 25.96 -41.29
C LEU A 8 -8.20 27.01 -42.27
N LYS A 9 -9.09 26.62 -43.21
CA LYS A 9 -9.81 27.58 -44.05
C LYS A 9 -10.72 28.45 -43.20
N LYS A 10 -11.48 27.84 -42.28
CA LYS A 10 -12.38 28.58 -41.39
C LYS A 10 -11.63 29.56 -40.48
N VAL A 11 -10.48 29.13 -39.93
CA VAL A 11 -9.58 30.01 -39.16
C VAL A 11 -9.09 31.18 -40.01
N ALA A 12 -8.65 30.92 -41.25
CA ALA A 12 -8.17 31.98 -42.15
C ALA A 12 -9.28 32.98 -42.51
N GLU A 13 -10.51 32.51 -42.74
CA GLU A 13 -11.68 33.38 -42.98
C GLU A 13 -11.98 34.28 -41.77
N LEU A 14 -11.97 33.73 -40.56
CA LEU A 14 -12.21 34.50 -39.34
C LEU A 14 -11.13 35.58 -39.13
N ILE A 15 -9.85 35.23 -39.34
CA ILE A 15 -8.74 36.19 -39.26
C ILE A 15 -8.85 37.26 -40.35
N ALA A 16 -9.19 36.90 -41.59
CA ALA A 16 -9.35 37.85 -42.70
C ALA A 16 -10.49 38.85 -42.45
N ASN A 17 -11.49 38.47 -41.64
CA ASN A 17 -12.60 39.32 -41.23
C ASN A 17 -12.31 40.12 -39.93
N GLY A 18 -11.08 40.09 -39.41
CA GLY A 18 -10.68 40.74 -38.16
C GLY A 18 -11.10 40.01 -36.88
N ASP A 19 -11.75 38.84 -36.99
CA ASP A 19 -12.23 38.05 -35.84
C ASP A 19 -11.17 37.03 -35.36
N THR A 20 -10.06 37.53 -34.86
CA THR A 20 -8.95 36.71 -34.34
C THR A 20 -9.36 35.90 -33.12
N ARG A 21 -10.24 36.44 -32.27
CA ARG A 21 -10.79 35.75 -31.10
C ARG A 21 -11.73 34.61 -31.51
N GLY A 22 -12.60 34.83 -32.49
CA GLY A 22 -13.43 33.78 -33.07
C GLY A 22 -12.59 32.67 -33.70
N ALA A 23 -11.49 33.01 -34.37
CA ALA A 23 -10.54 32.04 -34.91
C ALA A 23 -9.91 31.17 -33.80
N ALA A 24 -9.48 31.78 -32.71
CA ALA A 24 -8.90 31.09 -31.56
C ALA A 24 -9.94 30.22 -30.81
N ASN A 25 -11.18 30.70 -30.66
CA ASN A 25 -12.28 29.91 -30.09
C ASN A 25 -12.67 28.73 -30.98
N TYR A 26 -12.64 28.91 -32.30
CA TYR A 26 -12.93 27.83 -33.24
C TYR A 26 -11.88 26.73 -33.15
N ILE A 27 -10.59 27.06 -33.19
CA ILE A 27 -9.53 26.04 -33.18
C ILE A 27 -9.53 25.24 -31.87
N THR A 28 -9.77 25.88 -30.72
CA THR A 28 -9.86 25.21 -29.41
C THR A 28 -11.13 24.33 -29.26
N GLY A 29 -12.09 24.45 -30.19
CA GLY A 29 -13.26 23.58 -30.30
C GLY A 29 -13.06 22.35 -31.22
N THR A 30 -11.96 22.29 -31.98
CA THR A 30 -11.72 21.19 -32.95
C THR A 30 -11.25 19.90 -32.29
N SER A 31 -11.34 18.79 -33.03
CA SER A 31 -10.75 17.50 -32.63
C SER A 31 -9.23 17.57 -32.51
N ASP A 32 -8.56 18.24 -33.45
CA ASP A 32 -7.10 18.42 -33.46
C ASP A 32 -6.59 19.07 -32.16
N PHE A 33 -7.34 20.00 -31.56
CA PHE A 33 -6.98 20.59 -30.27
C PHE A 33 -6.90 19.54 -29.15
N LEU A 34 -7.88 18.64 -29.02
CA LEU A 34 -7.80 17.58 -28.01
C LEU A 34 -6.81 16.48 -28.40
N ASN A 35 -6.90 15.97 -29.62
CA ASN A 35 -6.13 14.83 -30.11
C ASN A 35 -4.63 15.09 -30.21
N VAL A 36 -4.23 16.36 -30.32
CA VAL A 36 -2.82 16.78 -30.39
C VAL A 36 -2.43 17.61 -29.17
N GLN A 37 -2.99 18.80 -28.99
CA GLN A 37 -2.48 19.75 -27.99
C GLN A 37 -2.71 19.25 -26.56
N ILE A 38 -3.96 18.91 -26.21
CA ILE A 38 -4.29 18.48 -24.86
C ILE A 38 -3.80 17.07 -24.57
N LYS A 39 -3.86 16.15 -25.55
CA LYS A 39 -3.24 14.83 -25.42
C LYS A 39 -1.74 14.94 -25.14
N ASN A 40 -1.01 15.76 -25.89
CA ASN A 40 0.43 15.92 -25.66
C ASN A 40 0.72 16.53 -24.28
N LEU A 41 -0.04 17.54 -23.85
CA LEU A 41 0.07 18.10 -22.51
C LEU A 41 -0.17 17.02 -21.45
N SER A 42 -1.26 16.26 -21.58
CA SER A 42 -1.67 15.26 -20.60
C SER A 42 -0.67 14.10 -20.52
N LEU A 43 -0.13 13.63 -21.64
CA LEU A 43 0.87 12.58 -21.70
C LEU A 43 2.17 13.02 -21.00
N LYS A 44 2.64 14.25 -21.27
CA LYS A 44 3.82 14.81 -20.57
C LYS A 44 3.58 14.85 -19.05
N LEU A 45 2.39 15.26 -18.63
CA LEU A 45 2.03 15.26 -17.21
C LEU A 45 1.85 13.86 -16.63
N SER A 46 1.61 12.83 -17.45
CA SER A 46 1.33 11.46 -16.99
C SER A 46 2.60 10.63 -16.72
N ASN A 47 3.79 11.08 -17.14
CA ASN A 47 5.04 10.34 -16.92
C ASN A 47 6.19 11.19 -16.36
N LYS A 48 7.28 10.53 -15.95
CA LYS A 48 8.42 11.16 -15.25
C LYS A 48 9.32 11.97 -16.17
N ASP A 49 9.45 11.50 -17.40
CA ASP A 49 10.32 12.06 -18.43
C ASP A 49 9.69 13.29 -19.10
N GLU A 50 8.44 13.62 -18.75
CA GLU A 50 7.63 14.66 -19.40
C GLU A 50 7.63 14.51 -20.93
N SER A 51 7.52 13.26 -21.38
CA SER A 51 7.55 12.85 -22.79
C SER A 51 6.14 12.60 -23.33
N VAL A 52 5.96 12.76 -24.63
CA VAL A 52 4.73 12.32 -25.33
C VAL A 52 4.79 10.85 -25.75
N LYS A 53 5.92 10.17 -25.55
CA LYS A 53 6.18 8.78 -25.97
C LYS A 53 5.66 7.77 -24.95
N VAL A 54 4.45 7.97 -24.43
CA VAL A 54 3.76 7.02 -23.56
C VAL A 54 2.33 6.84 -24.04
N PRO A 55 1.71 5.67 -23.85
CA PRO A 55 0.34 5.44 -24.31
C PRO A 55 -0.69 6.34 -23.61
N PHE A 56 -1.80 6.60 -24.29
CA PHE A 56 -2.96 7.22 -23.69
C PHE A 56 -3.51 6.36 -22.52
N ASN A 57 -3.94 7.01 -21.44
CA ASN A 57 -4.22 6.36 -20.16
C ASN A 57 -5.28 7.13 -19.35
N ASP A 58 -5.75 6.55 -18.24
CA ASP A 58 -6.75 7.13 -17.34
C ASP A 58 -6.41 8.55 -16.84
N PHE A 59 -5.14 8.81 -16.50
CA PHE A 59 -4.64 10.14 -16.14
C PHE A 59 -4.85 11.15 -17.28
N SER A 60 -4.51 10.73 -18.51
CA SER A 60 -4.65 11.57 -19.70
C SER A 60 -6.11 11.79 -20.10
N ALA A 61 -6.95 10.77 -19.96
CA ALA A 61 -8.38 10.86 -20.22
C ALA A 61 -9.07 11.86 -19.28
N LEU A 62 -8.72 11.89 -17.99
CA LEU A 62 -9.25 12.87 -17.04
C LEU A 62 -8.90 14.30 -17.47
N ILE A 63 -7.62 14.57 -17.77
CA ILE A 63 -7.18 15.90 -18.20
C ILE A 63 -7.89 16.31 -19.49
N ALA A 64 -7.91 15.44 -20.50
CA ALA A 64 -8.55 15.72 -21.78
C ALA A 64 -10.06 15.99 -21.62
N GLY A 65 -10.74 15.21 -20.78
CA GLY A 65 -12.17 15.38 -20.49
C GLY A 65 -12.49 16.69 -19.77
N VAL A 66 -11.73 17.05 -18.73
CA VAL A 66 -11.89 18.31 -17.99
C VAL A 66 -11.74 19.52 -18.93
N VAL A 67 -10.72 19.48 -19.80
CA VAL A 67 -10.49 20.57 -20.78
C VAL A 67 -11.59 20.61 -21.83
N ARG A 68 -12.00 19.44 -22.36
CA ARG A 68 -13.08 19.35 -23.35
C ARG A 68 -14.36 19.99 -22.82
N ASP A 69 -14.75 19.61 -21.62
CA ASP A 69 -16.02 20.00 -21.00
C ASP A 69 -15.95 21.41 -20.39
N GLY A 70 -14.82 22.12 -20.53
CA GLY A 70 -14.66 23.51 -20.07
C GLY A 70 -14.77 23.67 -18.55
N LYS A 71 -14.41 22.63 -17.80
CA LYS A 71 -14.46 22.61 -16.34
C LYS A 71 -13.29 23.39 -15.74
N ASP A 72 -13.39 23.69 -14.44
CA ASP A 72 -12.28 24.26 -13.68
C ASP A 72 -11.11 23.27 -13.69
N PHE A 73 -9.96 23.69 -14.23
CA PHE A 73 -8.83 22.79 -14.41
C PHE A 73 -8.22 22.32 -13.07
N ARG A 74 -8.50 22.98 -11.95
CA ARG A 74 -8.11 22.50 -10.61
C ARG A 74 -8.77 21.18 -10.25
N GLU A 75 -9.91 20.86 -10.86
CA GLU A 75 -10.61 19.59 -10.68
C GLU A 75 -9.74 18.39 -11.09
N ILE A 76 -8.72 18.55 -11.94
CA ILE A 76 -7.81 17.43 -12.24
C ILE A 76 -7.08 16.91 -10.99
N LEU A 77 -6.98 17.68 -9.91
CA LEU A 77 -6.32 17.27 -8.66
C LEU A 77 -7.30 16.90 -7.54
N THR A 78 -8.59 17.13 -7.73
CA THR A 78 -9.60 17.06 -6.64
C THR A 78 -10.93 16.44 -7.03
N ALA A 79 -11.18 16.25 -8.34
CA ALA A 79 -12.39 15.65 -8.84
C ALA A 79 -12.58 14.25 -8.26
N ASP A 80 -13.82 13.93 -7.94
CA ASP A 80 -14.19 12.59 -7.57
C ASP A 80 -14.66 11.75 -8.76
N TYR A 81 -14.81 12.33 -9.95
CA TYR A 81 -15.21 11.67 -11.20
C TYR A 81 -14.01 11.27 -12.08
N PHE A 82 -14.26 10.49 -13.13
CA PHE A 82 -13.24 10.12 -14.13
C PHE A 82 -13.82 10.13 -15.56
N TYR A 83 -12.95 10.00 -16.56
CA TYR A 83 -13.36 9.87 -17.96
C TYR A 83 -12.93 8.52 -18.54
N ASP A 84 -13.82 7.94 -19.35
CA ASP A 84 -13.61 6.70 -20.08
C ASP A 84 -13.83 6.92 -21.58
N VAL A 85 -13.56 5.91 -22.41
CA VAL A 85 -13.73 5.98 -23.87
C VAL A 85 -15.02 5.25 -24.29
N LYS A 86 -15.84 5.91 -25.12
CA LYS A 86 -17.07 5.34 -25.70
C LYS A 86 -16.75 4.26 -26.72
N ASN A 87 -17.66 3.31 -26.88
CA ASN A 87 -17.61 2.27 -27.92
C ASN A 87 -16.34 1.40 -27.89
N VAL A 88 -15.59 1.42 -26.80
CA VAL A 88 -14.50 0.48 -26.53
C VAL A 88 -15.05 -0.64 -25.65
N PRO A 89 -14.85 -1.92 -26.02
CA PRO A 89 -15.18 -3.04 -25.16
C PRO A 89 -14.57 -2.83 -23.78
N LYS A 90 -15.43 -2.59 -22.79
CA LYS A 90 -14.99 -2.49 -21.41
C LYS A 90 -14.86 -3.90 -20.88
N VAL A 91 -13.84 -4.13 -20.06
CA VAL A 91 -13.81 -5.37 -19.30
C VAL A 91 -15.08 -5.41 -18.44
N THR A 92 -15.85 -6.48 -18.57
CA THR A 92 -17.13 -6.68 -17.88
C THR A 92 -16.97 -6.55 -16.36
N ASP A 93 -15.82 -6.96 -15.86
CA ASP A 93 -15.41 -6.74 -14.49
C ASP A 93 -14.80 -5.33 -14.30
N ASN A 94 -15.56 -4.45 -13.62
CA ASN A 94 -15.12 -3.10 -13.23
C ASN A 94 -13.81 -3.09 -12.44
N ARG A 95 -13.46 -4.19 -11.76
CA ARG A 95 -12.18 -4.33 -11.04
C ARG A 95 -11.02 -4.41 -12.02
N THR A 96 -11.19 -5.02 -13.20
CA THR A 96 -10.12 -5.17 -14.19
C THR A 96 -9.61 -3.82 -14.71
N ARG A 97 -10.43 -2.75 -14.70
CA ARG A 97 -10.00 -1.39 -15.07
C ARG A 97 -8.89 -0.82 -14.17
N TYR A 98 -8.71 -1.36 -12.96
CA TYR A 98 -7.58 -0.99 -12.08
C TYR A 98 -6.31 -1.78 -12.36
N PHE A 99 -6.40 -2.87 -13.15
CA PHE A 99 -5.26 -3.76 -13.45
C PHE A 99 -4.72 -3.56 -14.87
N THR A 100 -5.53 -3.08 -15.81
CA THR A 100 -5.15 -2.83 -17.20
C THR A 100 -5.61 -1.45 -17.68
N GLN A 101 -4.91 -0.91 -18.68
CA GLN A 101 -5.23 0.33 -19.39
C GLN A 101 -5.73 0.04 -20.83
N GLU A 102 -6.05 -1.23 -21.15
CA GLU A 102 -6.46 -1.68 -22.48
C GLU A 102 -7.65 -0.90 -23.07
N ASN A 103 -8.54 -0.37 -22.23
CA ASN A 103 -9.67 0.45 -22.67
C ASN A 103 -9.23 1.81 -23.28
N PHE A 104 -7.99 2.24 -23.06
CA PHE A 104 -7.43 3.45 -23.64
C PHE A 104 -6.59 3.20 -24.90
N THR A 105 -6.15 1.96 -25.15
CA THR A 105 -5.36 1.59 -26.34
C THR A 105 -6.04 1.97 -27.67
N PRO A 106 -7.37 1.81 -27.85
CA PRO A 106 -8.05 2.19 -29.09
C PRO A 106 -7.96 3.67 -29.45
N VAL A 107 -7.74 4.56 -28.48
CA VAL A 107 -7.58 6.01 -28.76
C VAL A 107 -6.46 6.24 -29.76
N GLU A 108 -5.37 5.48 -29.63
CA GLU A 108 -4.20 5.62 -30.49
C GLU A 108 -4.26 4.68 -31.70
N THR A 109 -4.71 3.44 -31.53
CA THR A 109 -4.71 2.46 -32.64
C THR A 109 -5.83 2.71 -33.65
N ALA A 110 -6.97 3.26 -33.22
CA ALA A 110 -8.10 3.58 -34.10
C ALA A 110 -8.24 5.09 -34.36
N TYR A 111 -7.27 5.92 -33.92
CA TYR A 111 -7.26 7.37 -34.12
C TYR A 111 -8.59 8.05 -33.69
N MET A 112 -9.13 7.65 -32.54
CA MET A 112 -10.45 8.11 -32.10
C MET A 112 -10.48 9.62 -31.86
N ASP A 113 -11.55 10.28 -32.28
CA ASP A 113 -11.78 11.69 -31.98
C ASP A 113 -12.15 11.88 -30.50
N LEU A 114 -11.25 12.50 -29.72
CA LEU A 114 -11.42 12.70 -28.29
C LEU A 114 -12.56 13.67 -27.96
N GLN A 115 -12.96 14.55 -28.89
CA GLN A 115 -14.11 15.43 -28.68
C GLN A 115 -15.37 14.60 -28.46
N THR A 116 -15.59 13.60 -29.30
CA THR A 116 -16.81 12.79 -29.29
C THR A 116 -16.67 11.51 -28.46
N SER A 117 -15.45 10.97 -28.34
CA SER A 117 -15.18 9.64 -27.77
C SER A 117 -15.03 9.62 -26.25
N LEU A 118 -14.71 10.73 -25.58
CA LEU A 118 -14.62 10.75 -24.11
C LEU A 118 -16.01 10.74 -23.46
N GLN A 119 -16.16 10.05 -22.34
CA GLN A 119 -17.39 9.98 -21.57
C GLN A 119 -17.08 10.17 -20.09
N LEU A 120 -17.67 11.21 -19.49
CA LEU A 120 -17.66 11.40 -18.04
C LEU A 120 -18.35 10.22 -17.36
N GLN A 121 -17.72 9.70 -16.32
CA GLN A 121 -18.25 8.66 -15.45
C GLN A 121 -18.44 9.24 -14.05
N SER A 122 -19.38 8.67 -13.29
CA SER A 122 -19.61 9.04 -11.89
C SER A 122 -18.39 8.72 -11.01
N ARG A 123 -18.52 8.98 -9.70
CA ARG A 123 -17.47 8.82 -8.68
C ARG A 123 -16.53 7.64 -8.94
N GLN A 124 -15.24 7.94 -9.07
CA GLN A 124 -14.15 6.99 -9.17
C GLN A 124 -14.14 6.12 -7.92
N LYS A 125 -14.34 4.81 -8.12
CA LYS A 125 -14.19 3.84 -7.03
C LYS A 125 -12.71 3.60 -6.78
N LEU A 126 -12.33 3.14 -5.59
CA LEU A 126 -10.98 2.64 -5.33
C LEU A 126 -11.05 1.16 -4.94
N VAL A 127 -9.92 0.48 -5.09
CA VAL A 127 -9.77 -0.91 -4.68
C VAL A 127 -9.24 -0.96 -3.25
N LYS A 128 -9.95 -1.67 -2.36
CA LYS A 128 -9.45 -1.97 -1.03
C LYS A 128 -8.64 -3.26 -1.07
N SER A 129 -7.39 -3.20 -0.59
CA SER A 129 -6.61 -4.40 -0.33
C SER A 129 -7.01 -4.98 1.04
N ALA A 130 -7.56 -6.19 1.08
CA ALA A 130 -7.76 -6.97 2.30
C ALA A 130 -6.56 -7.89 2.58
N TRP A 131 -6.41 -8.38 3.81
CA TRP A 131 -5.29 -9.20 4.27
C TRP A 131 -5.06 -10.51 3.49
N SER A 132 -6.12 -11.10 2.92
CA SER A 132 -6.08 -12.32 2.11
C SER A 132 -5.62 -12.12 0.65
N THR A 133 -5.51 -10.87 0.22
CA THR A 133 -5.36 -10.51 -1.21
C THR A 133 -4.07 -10.89 -1.90
N PRO A 134 -2.92 -11.14 -1.23
CA PRO A 134 -1.72 -11.36 -2.02
C PRO A 134 -1.63 -12.74 -2.72
N TYR A 135 -2.41 -13.73 -2.25
CA TYR A 135 -2.42 -15.09 -2.82
C TYR A 135 -3.61 -15.35 -3.77
N GLN A 136 -4.68 -14.55 -3.69
CA GLN A 136 -5.89 -14.67 -4.54
C GLN A 136 -5.90 -13.74 -5.77
N GLN A 137 -4.72 -13.35 -6.26
CA GLN A 137 -4.59 -12.35 -7.33
C GLN A 137 -4.98 -12.87 -8.72
N THR A 138 -5.07 -14.18 -8.91
CA THR A 138 -5.63 -14.78 -10.14
C THR A 138 -7.14 -14.58 -10.27
N ASP A 139 -7.83 -14.35 -9.16
CA ASP A 139 -9.30 -14.46 -9.12
C ASP A 139 -10.02 -13.11 -9.29
N LYS A 140 -9.26 -12.01 -9.45
CA LYS A 140 -9.79 -10.64 -9.60
C LYS A 140 -10.82 -10.26 -8.52
N SER A 141 -10.83 -10.92 -7.37
CA SER A 141 -11.91 -10.93 -6.37
C SER A 141 -11.78 -9.81 -5.31
N PHE A 142 -11.60 -8.57 -5.75
CA PHE A 142 -11.43 -7.43 -4.83
C PHE A 142 -12.74 -6.69 -4.55
N ASP A 143 -12.92 -6.21 -3.32
CA ASP A 143 -14.01 -5.31 -3.00
C ASP A 143 -13.73 -3.91 -3.55
N LEU A 144 -14.61 -3.45 -4.45
CA LEU A 144 -14.66 -2.05 -4.83
C LEU A 144 -15.30 -1.29 -3.67
N VAL A 145 -14.58 -0.34 -3.11
CA VAL A 145 -15.12 0.49 -2.03
C VAL A 145 -15.65 1.78 -2.62
N ASN A 146 -16.91 2.06 -2.31
CA ASN A 146 -17.46 3.40 -2.44
C ASN A 146 -17.11 4.16 -1.17
N LEU A 147 -16.07 4.98 -1.25
CA LEU A 147 -15.54 5.69 -0.09
C LEU A 147 -16.40 6.93 0.10
N ALA A 148 -17.24 6.96 1.14
CA ALA A 148 -18.03 8.15 1.44
C ALA A 148 -17.13 9.27 2.00
N ASP A 149 -16.16 8.96 2.86
CA ASP A 149 -15.58 9.97 3.75
C ASP A 149 -14.03 10.07 3.83
N ASN A 150 -13.24 9.11 3.31
CA ASN A 150 -11.81 9.27 2.93
C ASN A 150 -11.15 7.91 2.57
N PRO A 151 -10.19 7.87 1.63
CA PRO A 151 -9.70 9.00 0.87
C PRO A 151 -10.80 9.39 -0.11
N GLU A 152 -11.07 10.66 -0.22
CA GLU A 152 -11.87 11.07 -1.35
C GLU A 152 -11.02 10.86 -2.62
N PRO A 153 -11.57 10.25 -3.69
CA PRO A 153 -10.89 10.26 -4.97
C PRO A 153 -10.48 11.69 -5.33
N ALA A 154 -9.27 11.84 -5.86
CA ALA A 154 -8.57 13.11 -5.98
C ALA A 154 -7.99 13.28 -7.38
N GLY A 155 -8.89 13.23 -8.37
CA GLY A 155 -8.60 13.35 -9.78
C GLY A 155 -7.45 12.44 -10.23
N VAL A 156 -6.39 13.04 -10.75
CA VAL A 156 -5.22 12.32 -11.25
C VAL A 156 -4.49 11.55 -10.15
N PHE A 157 -4.56 11.97 -8.88
CA PHE A 157 -3.87 11.26 -7.78
C PHE A 157 -4.45 9.89 -7.50
N SER A 158 -5.74 9.67 -7.80
CA SER A 158 -6.40 8.37 -7.67
C SER A 158 -6.28 7.48 -8.90
N THR A 159 -5.63 7.94 -9.98
CA THR A 159 -5.46 7.14 -11.21
C THR A 159 -4.44 6.01 -11.03
N ARG A 160 -4.63 4.93 -11.78
CA ARG A 160 -3.65 3.82 -11.86
C ARG A 160 -2.31 4.34 -12.35
N THR A 161 -2.30 5.18 -13.39
CA THR A 161 -1.06 5.76 -13.94
C THR A 161 -0.30 6.59 -12.91
N PHE A 162 -0.98 7.36 -12.05
CA PHE A 162 -0.29 8.06 -10.96
C PHE A 162 0.29 7.10 -9.93
N ALA A 163 -0.49 6.11 -9.51
CA ALA A 163 -0.04 5.10 -8.54
C ALA A 163 1.18 4.35 -9.05
N GLU A 164 1.14 3.89 -10.31
CA GLU A 164 2.21 3.12 -10.96
C GLU A 164 3.57 3.80 -10.90
N ARG A 165 3.59 5.06 -11.33
CA ARG A 165 4.84 5.81 -11.45
C ARG A 165 5.36 6.27 -10.09
N ASN A 166 4.46 6.65 -9.16
CA ASN A 166 4.82 7.41 -7.96
C ASN A 166 4.76 6.62 -6.66
N LEU A 167 3.91 5.59 -6.59
CA LEU A 167 3.67 4.82 -5.37
C LEU A 167 4.32 3.43 -5.43
N SER A 168 4.94 3.02 -6.54
CA SER A 168 5.55 1.68 -6.68
C SER A 168 6.73 1.37 -5.74
N GLY A 169 7.28 2.36 -5.02
CA GLY A 169 8.39 2.11 -4.12
C GLY A 169 8.71 3.28 -3.18
N GLY A 170 9.65 3.04 -2.26
CA GLY A 170 10.08 4.01 -1.26
C GLY A 170 8.96 4.40 -0.29
N THR A 171 9.00 5.62 0.20
CA THR A 171 8.13 6.15 1.25
C THR A 171 7.14 7.22 0.74
N ASN A 172 6.68 7.06 -0.51
CA ASN A 172 5.78 7.98 -1.24
C ASN A 172 6.30 9.43 -1.42
N ARG A 173 7.56 9.73 -1.08
CA ARG A 173 8.23 11.01 -1.40
C ARG A 173 8.18 11.39 -2.89
N ARG A 174 8.24 10.38 -3.75
CA ARG A 174 8.11 10.54 -5.21
C ARG A 174 6.75 11.13 -5.62
N ALA A 175 5.67 10.79 -4.91
CA ALA A 175 4.36 11.37 -5.18
C ALA A 175 4.36 12.88 -4.96
N VAL A 176 5.01 13.35 -3.88
CA VAL A 176 5.18 14.79 -3.62
C VAL A 176 6.04 15.44 -4.70
N GLU A 177 7.23 14.89 -4.95
CA GLU A 177 8.18 15.41 -5.95
C GLU A 177 7.53 15.64 -7.31
N PHE A 178 6.91 14.60 -7.87
CA PHE A 178 6.32 14.70 -9.20
C PHE A 178 5.06 15.55 -9.23
N SER A 179 4.36 15.69 -8.10
CA SER A 179 3.23 16.64 -8.01
C SER A 179 3.72 18.10 -8.07
N LEU A 180 4.81 18.43 -7.35
CA LEU A 180 5.43 19.76 -7.45
C LEU A 180 6.00 20.01 -8.85
N LYS A 181 6.69 19.02 -9.43
CA LYS A 181 7.27 19.13 -10.78
C LYS A 181 6.20 19.34 -11.85
N GLN A 182 5.15 18.53 -11.85
CA GLN A 182 4.17 18.51 -12.94
C GLN A 182 3.17 19.66 -12.84
N PHE A 183 2.67 19.91 -11.63
CA PHE A 183 1.57 20.87 -11.44
C PHE A 183 2.05 22.25 -10.99
N LEU A 184 3.24 22.37 -10.41
CA LEU A 184 3.80 23.66 -9.99
C LEU A 184 5.04 24.07 -10.79
N CYS A 185 5.56 23.21 -11.68
CA CYS A 185 6.78 23.45 -12.46
C CYS A 185 7.99 23.72 -11.56
N VAL A 186 8.02 23.09 -10.39
CA VAL A 186 9.08 23.24 -9.38
C VAL A 186 9.77 21.90 -9.21
N SER A 187 11.07 21.85 -9.49
CA SER A 187 11.91 20.70 -9.18
C SER A 187 12.15 20.57 -7.67
N MET A 188 12.55 19.38 -7.21
CA MET A 188 12.88 19.21 -5.79
C MET A 188 14.06 20.08 -5.35
N ALA A 189 15.03 20.34 -6.24
CA ALA A 189 16.14 21.24 -5.97
C ALA A 189 15.67 22.68 -5.75
N GLU A 190 14.69 23.15 -6.52
CA GLU A 190 14.09 24.48 -6.33
C GLU A 190 13.21 24.54 -5.07
N ALA A 191 12.54 23.43 -4.71
CA ALA A 191 11.74 23.31 -3.51
C ALA A 191 12.58 23.23 -2.22
N ALA A 192 13.81 22.73 -2.30
CA ALA A 192 14.66 22.44 -1.14
C ALA A 192 14.87 23.66 -0.23
N ASP A 193 14.73 23.45 1.08
CA ASP A 193 14.87 24.48 2.10
C ASP A 193 15.61 23.94 3.34
N SER A 194 16.88 24.32 3.47
CA SER A 194 17.71 23.96 4.64
C SER A 194 17.27 24.67 5.92
N SER A 195 16.53 25.79 5.81
CA SER A 195 16.01 26.54 6.95
C SER A 195 14.73 25.95 7.53
N ALA A 196 14.02 25.10 6.77
CA ALA A 196 12.79 24.47 7.23
C ALA A 196 13.05 23.44 8.35
N SER A 197 12.04 23.20 9.19
CA SER A 197 12.13 22.23 10.29
C SER A 197 12.31 20.80 9.76
N ASP A 198 13.13 20.00 10.44
CA ASP A 198 13.31 18.58 10.14
C ASP A 198 12.44 17.64 10.97
N GLN A 199 11.47 18.18 11.71
CA GLN A 199 10.55 17.42 12.58
C GLN A 199 9.80 16.29 11.88
N TYR A 200 9.54 16.43 10.57
CA TYR A 200 8.83 15.42 9.78
C TYR A 200 9.76 14.51 8.98
N VAL A 201 11.08 14.70 9.06
CA VAL A 201 12.03 13.90 8.30
C VAL A 201 12.00 12.44 8.78
N GLY A 202 11.75 11.54 7.84
CA GLY A 202 11.52 10.12 8.10
C GLY A 202 12.73 9.37 8.66
N ARG A 203 12.47 8.14 9.09
CA ARG A 203 13.41 7.22 9.73
C ARG A 203 14.46 6.62 8.79
N ASP A 204 14.22 6.69 7.49
CA ASP A 204 15.08 6.15 6.45
C ASP A 204 16.14 7.15 5.93
N VAL A 205 16.15 8.38 6.45
CA VAL A 205 17.13 9.40 6.08
C VAL A 205 18.30 9.35 7.08
N GLU A 206 19.52 9.12 6.58
CA GLU A 206 20.72 9.11 7.41
C GLU A 206 20.96 10.50 8.04
N ARG A 207 21.23 10.53 9.35
CA ARG A 207 21.49 11.76 10.11
C ARG A 207 22.97 12.08 10.26
N PHE A 208 23.84 11.11 9.97
CA PHE A 208 25.30 11.28 9.89
C PHE A 208 25.83 10.70 8.57
N PRO A 209 25.48 11.28 7.40
CA PRO A 209 25.98 10.78 6.13
C PRO A 209 27.51 10.80 6.09
N ALA A 210 28.13 9.62 5.96
CA ALA A 210 29.59 9.45 6.09
C ALA A 210 30.17 9.95 7.44
N GLY A 211 29.38 9.90 8.51
CA GLY A 211 29.77 10.34 9.85
C GLY A 211 29.60 11.84 10.12
N ASP A 212 29.14 12.63 9.14
CA ASP A 212 29.04 14.09 9.26
C ASP A 212 27.59 14.58 9.37
N HIS A 213 27.23 15.17 10.51
CA HIS A 213 25.91 15.76 10.73
C HIS A 213 25.67 17.06 9.93
N ASN A 214 26.72 17.85 9.66
CA ASN A 214 26.58 19.07 8.87
C ASN A 214 26.15 18.77 7.44
N LYS A 215 26.57 17.62 6.90
CA LYS A 215 26.12 17.11 5.61
C LYS A 215 24.62 16.80 5.61
N TYR A 216 24.08 16.27 6.71
CA TYR A 216 22.63 16.13 6.87
C TYR A 216 21.94 17.51 6.87
N LEU A 217 22.40 18.44 7.70
CA LEU A 217 21.77 19.76 7.86
C LEU A 217 21.75 20.59 6.57
N THR A 218 22.81 20.51 5.76
CA THR A 218 22.99 21.33 4.57
C THR A 218 22.49 20.67 3.28
N SER A 219 22.49 19.34 3.20
CA SER A 219 22.20 18.61 1.95
C SER A 219 20.95 17.72 2.04
N CYS A 220 20.87 16.82 3.02
CA CYS A 220 19.77 15.85 3.08
C CYS A 220 18.49 16.52 3.59
N LYS A 221 18.60 17.28 4.69
CA LYS A 221 17.50 17.98 5.32
C LYS A 221 16.78 18.92 4.37
N SER A 222 17.49 19.59 3.46
CA SER A 222 16.90 20.62 2.60
C SER A 222 15.78 20.10 1.72
N CYS A 223 15.94 18.94 1.08
CA CYS A 223 14.85 18.31 0.31
C CYS A 223 13.81 17.65 1.22
N HIS A 224 14.27 16.97 2.27
CA HIS A 224 13.40 16.17 3.14
C HIS A 224 12.45 16.99 4.00
N SER A 225 12.87 18.17 4.46
CA SER A 225 12.06 19.08 5.29
C SER A 225 10.74 19.49 4.61
N VAL A 226 10.77 19.62 3.27
CA VAL A 226 9.60 19.96 2.46
C VAL A 226 8.79 18.72 2.10
N MET A 227 9.43 17.69 1.54
CA MET A 227 8.69 16.55 1.00
C MET A 227 8.16 15.60 2.07
N ASP A 228 8.85 15.46 3.21
CA ASP A 228 8.46 14.50 4.24
C ASP A 228 7.28 14.97 5.06
N GLY A 229 7.07 16.28 5.21
CA GLY A 229 5.85 16.82 5.78
C GLY A 229 4.63 16.50 4.91
N MET A 230 4.78 16.58 3.59
CA MET A 230 3.68 16.41 2.63
C MET A 230 3.36 14.94 2.29
N ARG A 231 4.33 14.02 2.39
CA ARG A 231 4.15 12.61 1.96
C ARG A 231 3.06 11.86 2.71
N GLY A 232 2.67 12.35 3.90
CA GLY A 232 1.56 11.84 4.68
C GLY A 232 0.23 11.79 3.91
N ALA A 233 0.02 12.70 2.95
CA ALA A 233 -1.19 12.73 2.13
C ALA A 233 -1.43 11.40 1.38
N PHE A 234 -0.36 10.72 1.01
CA PHE A 234 -0.36 9.45 0.27
C PHE A 234 -0.17 8.24 1.19
N ALA A 235 -0.19 8.41 2.51
CA ALA A 235 0.18 7.35 3.45
C ALA A 235 -0.73 6.13 3.34
N LYS A 236 -2.02 6.31 3.04
CA LYS A 236 -2.98 5.22 2.90
C LYS A 236 -3.13 4.71 1.47
N MET A 237 -2.27 5.15 0.55
CA MET A 237 -2.24 4.71 -0.85
C MET A 237 -0.94 3.96 -1.18
N ASP A 238 -1.03 2.89 -1.96
CA ASP A 238 0.13 2.13 -2.44
C ASP A 238 -0.05 1.65 -3.88
N TYR A 239 1.05 1.28 -4.51
CA TYR A 239 1.06 0.57 -5.78
C TYR A 239 1.90 -0.70 -5.68
N THR A 240 1.23 -1.85 -5.80
CA THR A 240 1.89 -3.16 -5.78
C THR A 240 1.96 -3.72 -7.19
N ASN A 241 3.21 -3.97 -7.66
CA ASN A 241 3.48 -4.64 -8.92
C ASN A 241 3.45 -6.15 -8.67
N PHE A 242 2.47 -6.86 -9.23
CA PHE A 242 2.33 -8.29 -9.03
C PHE A 242 3.18 -9.05 -10.04
N THR A 243 3.70 -10.22 -9.66
CA THR A 243 4.62 -11.07 -10.44
C THR A 243 4.05 -11.59 -11.77
N THR A 244 2.84 -11.16 -12.15
CA THR A 244 2.10 -11.54 -13.37
C THR A 244 1.55 -10.34 -14.17
N GLY A 245 2.09 -9.13 -13.99
CA GLY A 245 1.89 -8.03 -14.94
C GLY A 245 0.62 -7.17 -14.78
N GLY A 246 -0.15 -7.38 -13.70
CA GLY A 246 -1.20 -6.46 -13.27
C GLY A 246 -0.70 -5.61 -12.09
N ALA A 247 -1.07 -4.34 -12.05
CA ALA A 247 -0.60 -3.46 -10.99
C ALA A 247 -1.62 -2.36 -10.68
N THR A 248 -1.83 -2.11 -9.39
CA THR A 248 -3.02 -1.41 -8.85
C THR A 248 -2.67 -0.29 -7.91
N GLY A 249 -3.43 0.81 -7.95
CA GLY A 249 -3.53 1.72 -6.81
C GLY A 249 -4.41 1.09 -5.74
N THR A 250 -3.83 0.77 -4.58
CA THR A 250 -4.54 0.17 -3.44
C THR A 250 -4.75 1.23 -2.35
N TYR A 251 -5.91 1.22 -1.71
CA TYR A 251 -6.20 2.06 -0.56
C TYR A 251 -6.57 1.23 0.67
N SER A 252 -6.09 1.63 1.84
CA SER A 252 -6.47 1.04 3.13
C SER A 252 -7.28 2.01 4.00
N GLN A 253 -8.55 1.69 4.24
CA GLN A 253 -9.43 2.37 5.22
C GLN A 253 -9.31 1.80 6.64
N MET A 254 -8.42 0.84 6.89
CA MET A 254 -8.39 0.19 8.20
C MET A 254 -7.85 1.14 9.26
N ASN A 255 -8.77 1.82 9.96
CA ASN A 255 -8.73 1.83 11.41
C ASN A 255 -8.37 0.41 11.82
N GLY A 256 -7.24 0.24 12.49
CA GLY A 256 -6.97 -1.05 13.10
C GLY A 256 -8.15 -1.44 13.91
N ASP A 257 -8.70 -2.62 13.63
CA ASP A 257 -9.48 -3.34 14.62
C ASP A 257 -9.93 -4.73 14.16
N PHE A 258 -9.06 -5.69 14.46
CA PHE A 258 -9.50 -6.92 15.13
C PHE A 258 -8.76 -7.05 16.47
N PHE A 259 -7.43 -6.89 16.45
CA PHE A 259 -6.58 -7.04 17.63
C PHE A 259 -6.77 -5.98 18.72
N ASN A 260 -7.00 -4.71 18.35
CA ASN A 260 -7.23 -3.63 19.31
C ASN A 260 -8.72 -3.57 19.74
N GLN A 261 -9.67 -3.91 18.86
CA GLN A 261 -11.13 -3.88 19.10
C GLN A 261 -11.52 -4.88 20.16
N HIS A 262 -10.80 -6.02 20.16
CA HIS A 262 -11.03 -7.13 21.06
C HIS A 262 -9.99 -7.20 22.18
N GLY A 263 -9.10 -6.22 22.34
CA GLY A 263 -8.11 -6.19 23.43
C GLY A 263 -7.02 -7.28 23.38
N ILE A 264 -6.94 -8.03 22.29
CA ILE A 264 -6.12 -9.25 22.16
C ILE A 264 -4.62 -8.96 22.21
N GLN A 265 -4.17 -7.81 21.69
CA GLN A 265 -2.74 -7.46 21.74
C GLN A 265 -2.26 -7.17 23.17
N ALA A 266 -3.09 -6.52 23.98
CA ALA A 266 -2.80 -6.30 25.39
C ALA A 266 -2.83 -7.62 26.19
N GLU A 267 -3.78 -8.51 25.90
CA GLU A 267 -3.87 -9.84 26.52
C GLU A 267 -2.71 -10.77 26.14
N TYR A 268 -2.27 -10.74 24.87
CA TYR A 268 -1.13 -11.53 24.41
C TYR A 268 0.18 -11.05 25.02
N SER A 269 0.40 -9.73 25.08
CA SER A 269 1.56 -9.17 25.78
C SER A 269 1.53 -9.51 27.27
N THR A 270 0.36 -9.44 27.90
CA THR A 270 0.16 -9.87 29.29
C THR A 270 0.45 -11.36 29.46
N TYR A 271 0.00 -12.21 28.54
CA TYR A 271 0.23 -13.65 28.58
C TYR A 271 1.71 -14.02 28.39
N SER A 272 2.34 -13.41 27.40
CA SER A 272 3.77 -13.59 27.12
C SER A 272 4.62 -13.19 28.32
N THR A 273 4.40 -11.99 28.86
CA THR A 273 5.17 -11.46 29.99
C THR A 273 4.88 -12.22 31.30
N ASN A 274 3.61 -12.50 31.62
CA ASN A 274 3.26 -13.05 32.93
C ASN A 274 3.38 -14.57 33.03
N TYR A 275 3.37 -15.29 31.90
CA TYR A 275 3.38 -16.75 31.92
C TYR A 275 4.53 -17.33 31.10
N ILE A 276 4.73 -16.93 29.84
CA ILE A 276 5.80 -17.51 29.01
C ILE A 276 7.18 -17.09 29.51
N THR A 277 7.40 -15.79 29.70
CA THR A 277 8.68 -15.26 30.20
C THR A 277 8.98 -15.77 31.60
N LYS A 278 7.98 -15.82 32.49
CA LYS A 278 8.16 -16.39 33.84
C LYS A 278 8.45 -17.88 33.83
N VAL A 279 7.76 -18.66 33.01
CA VAL A 279 8.03 -20.11 32.90
C VAL A 279 9.45 -20.34 32.41
N THR A 280 9.88 -19.63 31.37
CA THR A 280 11.19 -19.84 30.73
C THR A 280 12.35 -19.33 31.58
N ASN A 281 12.18 -18.19 32.26
CA ASN A 281 13.29 -17.52 32.94
C ASN A 281 13.33 -17.77 34.45
N GLU A 282 12.23 -18.19 35.06
CA GLU A 282 12.14 -18.40 36.51
C GLU A 282 11.83 -19.86 36.83
N ILE A 283 10.73 -20.40 36.31
CA ILE A 283 10.25 -21.74 36.71
C ILE A 283 11.12 -22.85 36.13
N LEU A 284 11.54 -22.75 34.88
CA LEU A 284 12.34 -23.78 34.23
C LEU A 284 13.75 -23.86 34.81
N PRO A 285 14.49 -22.75 35.03
CA PRO A 285 15.74 -22.78 35.77
C PRO A 285 15.58 -23.29 37.20
N ASP A 286 14.50 -22.89 37.89
CA ASP A 286 14.19 -23.37 39.23
C ASP A 286 13.98 -24.89 39.29
N LEU A 287 13.26 -25.43 38.30
CA LEU A 287 12.98 -26.85 38.17
C LEU A 287 14.24 -27.65 37.83
N VAL A 288 15.09 -27.12 36.94
CA VAL A 288 16.37 -27.74 36.55
C VAL A 288 17.33 -27.76 37.74
N ASN A 289 17.44 -26.65 38.48
CA ASN A 289 18.45 -26.49 39.53
C ASN A 289 18.04 -27.08 40.88
N ARG A 290 16.76 -26.99 41.27
CA ARG A 290 16.29 -27.43 42.60
C ARG A 290 15.46 -28.71 42.58
N GLN A 291 15.06 -29.18 41.40
CA GLN A 291 14.42 -30.48 41.19
C GLN A 291 13.18 -30.71 42.09
N GLU A 292 13.20 -31.71 42.97
CA GLU A 292 12.11 -32.03 43.90
C GLU A 292 11.86 -30.91 44.92
N ASN A 293 12.85 -30.05 45.14
CA ASN A 293 12.77 -28.86 45.98
C ASN A 293 12.38 -27.60 45.20
N SER A 294 12.13 -27.70 43.90
CA SER A 294 11.63 -26.58 43.10
C SER A 294 10.25 -26.16 43.57
N THR A 295 9.94 -24.88 43.38
CA THR A 295 8.62 -24.33 43.74
C THR A 295 7.51 -25.03 42.95
N TRP A 296 7.79 -25.42 41.70
CA TRP A 296 6.85 -26.17 40.88
C TRP A 296 6.55 -27.57 41.44
N PHE A 297 7.58 -28.35 41.80
CA PHE A 297 7.40 -29.73 42.24
C PHE A 297 6.66 -29.80 43.58
N THR A 298 7.08 -28.97 44.54
CA THR A 298 6.49 -28.89 45.88
C THR A 298 5.03 -28.43 45.83
N THR A 299 4.72 -27.37 45.07
CA THR A 299 3.35 -26.87 44.90
C THR A 299 2.46 -27.89 44.22
N ARG A 300 2.97 -28.58 43.18
CA ARG A 300 2.18 -29.55 42.43
C ARG A 300 1.94 -30.83 43.23
N LEU A 301 2.92 -31.26 44.02
CA LEU A 301 2.78 -32.37 44.93
C LEU A 301 1.68 -32.10 45.98
N ALA A 302 1.76 -30.95 46.66
CA ALA A 302 0.74 -30.54 47.63
C ALA A 302 -0.66 -30.48 47.01
N TYR A 303 -0.77 -29.99 45.77
CA TYR A 303 -2.03 -29.97 45.04
C TYR A 303 -2.59 -31.38 44.75
N LEU A 304 -1.75 -32.33 44.34
CA LEU A 304 -2.19 -33.71 44.06
C LEU A 304 -2.63 -34.44 45.33
N ILE A 305 -1.92 -34.22 46.44
CA ILE A 305 -2.28 -34.74 47.76
C ILE A 305 -3.64 -34.17 48.19
N LYS A 306 -3.84 -32.85 48.06
CA LYS A 306 -5.11 -32.18 48.38
C LYS A 306 -6.29 -32.74 47.56
N ARG A 307 -6.03 -33.31 46.38
CA ARG A 307 -7.04 -33.96 45.52
C ARG A 307 -7.26 -35.44 45.83
N GLY A 308 -6.66 -35.96 46.90
CA GLY A 308 -6.84 -37.34 47.36
C GLY A 308 -5.85 -38.34 46.76
N THR A 309 -4.80 -37.89 46.07
CA THR A 309 -3.74 -38.80 45.61
C THR A 309 -2.79 -39.10 46.77
N ALA A 310 -2.55 -40.38 47.07
CA ALA A 310 -1.55 -40.76 48.07
C ALA A 310 -0.18 -40.14 47.72
N GLU A 311 0.50 -39.58 48.71
CA GLU A 311 1.73 -38.81 48.50
C GLU A 311 2.79 -39.59 47.71
N ALA A 312 2.98 -40.88 48.01
CA ALA A 312 3.91 -41.73 47.29
C ALA A 312 3.58 -41.83 45.78
N SER A 313 2.30 -41.99 45.43
CA SER A 313 1.86 -42.02 44.02
C SER A 313 1.98 -40.66 43.35
N ALA A 314 1.71 -39.58 44.08
CA ALA A 314 1.86 -38.22 43.56
C ALA A 314 3.34 -37.88 43.29
N ARG A 315 4.24 -38.25 44.21
CA ARG A 315 5.69 -38.11 44.03
C ARG A 315 6.19 -38.93 42.86
N ASN A 316 5.84 -40.22 42.77
CA ASN A 316 6.26 -41.07 41.64
C ASN A 316 5.81 -40.52 40.28
N THR A 317 4.58 -39.98 40.22
CA THR A 317 4.07 -39.35 39.00
C THR A 317 4.88 -38.11 38.61
N LEU A 318 5.30 -37.29 39.58
CA LEU A 318 6.09 -36.08 39.33
C LEU A 318 7.57 -36.40 39.03
N MET A 319 8.12 -37.46 39.64
CA MET A 319 9.49 -37.91 39.41
C MET A 319 9.73 -38.38 37.98
N GLY A 320 8.73 -39.01 37.36
CA GLY A 320 8.80 -39.35 35.93
C GLY A 320 8.98 -38.11 35.03
N THR A 321 8.44 -36.96 35.43
CA THR A 321 8.61 -35.69 34.68
C THR A 321 9.97 -35.04 34.95
N LEU A 322 10.49 -35.16 36.18
CA LEU A 322 11.82 -34.64 36.55
C LEU A 322 12.96 -35.39 35.87
N ASN A 323 12.85 -36.72 35.73
CA ASN A 323 13.92 -37.54 35.17
C ASN A 323 14.18 -37.26 33.67
N THR A 324 13.18 -36.80 32.91
CA THR A 324 13.34 -36.39 31.50
C THR A 324 14.12 -35.07 31.35
N ILE A 325 14.19 -34.25 32.40
CA ILE A 325 14.80 -32.91 32.38
C ILE A 325 16.24 -32.95 32.97
N ARG A 326 16.64 -34.06 33.61
CA ARG A 326 17.88 -34.20 34.41
C ARG A 326 19.21 -34.33 33.63
N ASP A 327 19.23 -34.55 32.32
CA ASP A 327 20.48 -34.70 31.55
C ASP A 327 20.72 -33.54 30.56
N PRO A 328 21.58 -32.55 30.91
CA PRO A 328 21.89 -31.40 30.06
C PRO A 328 22.61 -31.79 28.75
N ALA A 329 23.36 -32.90 28.71
CA ALA A 329 24.08 -33.34 27.53
C ALA A 329 23.13 -33.98 26.50
N ALA A 330 22.16 -34.77 26.97
CA ALA A 330 21.11 -35.33 26.12
C ALA A 330 20.20 -34.22 25.55
N ALA A 331 19.82 -33.23 26.37
CA ALA A 331 19.00 -32.10 25.92
C ALA A 331 19.69 -31.27 24.81
N ASN A 332 20.99 -31.01 24.95
CA ASN A 332 21.78 -30.29 23.94
C ASN A 332 22.05 -31.14 22.68
N ALA A 333 22.29 -32.45 22.82
CA ALA A 333 22.51 -33.36 21.70
C ALA A 333 21.24 -33.54 20.84
N ILE A 334 20.07 -33.59 21.47
CA ILE A 334 18.76 -33.70 20.79
C ILE A 334 18.44 -32.41 20.02
N ALA A 335 18.73 -31.24 20.58
CA ALA A 335 18.54 -29.96 19.90
C ALA A 335 19.47 -29.78 18.68
N ALA A 336 20.71 -30.30 18.77
CA ALA A 336 21.68 -30.28 17.68
C ALA A 336 21.34 -31.27 16.55
N ASP A 337 20.93 -32.50 16.89
CA ASP A 337 20.54 -33.53 15.92
C ASP A 337 19.27 -33.16 15.14
N PHE A 338 18.27 -32.58 15.83
CA PHE A 338 17.05 -32.06 15.21
C PHE A 338 17.36 -30.92 14.23
N SER A 339 18.29 -30.03 14.57
CA SER A 339 18.70 -28.93 13.70
C SER A 339 19.43 -29.42 12.44
N ALA A 340 20.24 -30.47 12.55
CA ALA A 340 21.01 -31.05 11.45
C ALA A 340 20.13 -31.84 10.44
N LYS A 341 19.13 -32.60 10.93
CA LYS A 341 18.31 -33.48 10.07
C LYS A 341 17.07 -32.80 9.45
N LYS A 342 16.70 -31.62 9.94
CA LYS A 342 15.55 -30.83 9.47
C LYS A 342 15.61 -30.46 7.98
N ALA A 343 16.82 -30.23 7.45
CA ALA A 343 17.02 -29.83 6.05
C ALA A 343 16.84 -31.02 5.08
N ALA A 344 17.41 -32.18 5.39
CA ALA A 344 17.31 -33.39 4.56
C ALA A 344 15.86 -33.89 4.43
N PHE A 345 15.09 -33.83 5.53
CA PHE A 345 13.67 -34.21 5.53
C PHE A 345 12.78 -33.24 4.74
N LEU A 346 13.13 -31.94 4.72
CA LEU A 346 12.40 -30.95 3.92
C LEU A 346 12.66 -31.13 2.42
N GLU A 347 13.84 -31.62 2.04
CA GLU A 347 14.17 -31.95 0.63
C GLU A 347 13.44 -33.21 0.16
N ASP A 348 13.38 -34.26 0.98
CA ASP A 348 12.64 -35.49 0.64
C ASP A 348 11.13 -35.24 0.51
N LEU A 349 10.56 -34.44 1.41
CA LEU A 349 9.15 -34.06 1.36
C LEU A 349 8.84 -33.16 0.16
N LYS A 350 9.78 -32.31 -0.27
CA LYS A 350 9.64 -31.56 -1.51
C LYS A 350 9.69 -32.48 -2.73
N ALA A 351 10.55 -33.50 -2.74
CA ALA A 351 10.72 -34.41 -3.86
C ALA A 351 9.48 -35.30 -4.07
N ASN A 352 8.83 -35.73 -2.98
CA ASN A 352 7.79 -36.77 -3.04
C ASN A 352 6.35 -36.26 -2.88
N ARG A 353 6.13 -34.97 -2.59
CA ARG A 353 4.79 -34.36 -2.40
C ARG A 353 3.80 -34.51 -3.58
N ALA A 354 4.32 -34.81 -4.77
CA ALA A 354 3.50 -34.99 -5.97
C ALA A 354 3.08 -36.45 -6.21
N VAL A 355 3.69 -37.42 -5.53
CA VAL A 355 3.45 -38.85 -5.72
C VAL A 355 2.13 -39.26 -5.06
N ASP A 356 1.20 -39.81 -5.86
CA ASP A 356 -0.17 -40.04 -5.43
C ASP A 356 -0.32 -41.13 -4.37
N THR A 357 0.59 -42.12 -4.35
CA THR A 357 0.65 -43.14 -3.29
C THR A 357 0.94 -42.49 -1.93
N TYR A 358 1.87 -41.53 -1.89
CA TYR A 358 2.24 -40.80 -0.67
C TYR A 358 1.11 -39.90 -0.18
N LYS A 359 0.38 -39.26 -1.10
CA LYS A 359 -0.84 -38.51 -0.76
C LYS A 359 -1.93 -39.42 -0.20
N THR A 360 -2.10 -40.61 -0.79
CA THR A 360 -3.15 -41.55 -0.41
C THR A 360 -2.91 -42.15 0.97
N GLU A 361 -1.67 -42.54 1.28
CA GLU A 361 -1.31 -43.08 2.60
C GLU A 361 -1.38 -41.99 3.69
N TYR A 362 -0.92 -40.77 3.39
CA TYR A 362 -0.99 -39.63 4.29
C TYR A 362 -2.44 -39.23 4.62
N VAL A 363 -3.31 -39.21 3.61
CA VAL A 363 -4.75 -38.93 3.77
C VAL A 363 -5.46 -40.04 4.56
N ALA A 364 -5.13 -41.31 4.29
CA ALA A 364 -5.71 -42.46 4.99
C ALA A 364 -5.30 -42.52 6.47
N GLY A 365 -4.04 -42.26 6.81
CA GLY A 365 -3.57 -42.19 8.20
C GLY A 365 -4.21 -41.04 8.99
N CYS A 366 -4.46 -39.90 8.32
CA CYS A 366 -5.13 -38.75 8.91
C CYS A 366 -6.61 -39.00 9.23
N LEU A 367 -7.33 -39.61 8.29
CA LEU A 367 -8.79 -39.72 8.38
C LEU A 367 -9.23 -40.91 9.26
N ASN A 368 -8.50 -42.01 9.27
CA ASN A 368 -8.87 -43.21 10.02
C ASN A 368 -8.91 -43.03 11.56
N ASN A 369 -8.22 -42.01 12.09
CA ASN A 369 -8.17 -41.72 13.53
C ASN A 369 -9.20 -40.68 13.98
N LEU A 370 -9.80 -39.93 13.05
CA LEU A 370 -10.66 -38.77 13.35
C LEU A 370 -12.09 -38.95 12.84
N VAL A 371 -12.31 -39.86 11.89
CA VAL A 371 -13.61 -40.08 11.25
C VAL A 371 -14.25 -41.35 11.80
N LYS A 372 -15.48 -41.24 12.36
CA LYS A 372 -16.32 -42.41 12.66
C LYS A 372 -17.08 -42.84 11.39
N ALA A 373 -17.52 -44.10 11.34
CA ALA A 373 -18.34 -44.60 10.24
C ALA A 373 -19.56 -43.69 9.98
N ASN A 374 -19.80 -43.35 8.70
CA ASN A 374 -20.88 -42.49 8.20
C ASN A 374 -20.78 -40.97 8.47
N THR A 375 -19.59 -40.44 8.73
CA THR A 375 -19.37 -38.98 8.82
C THR A 375 -19.59 -38.31 7.45
N ALA A 376 -20.33 -37.19 7.40
CA ALA A 376 -20.63 -36.47 6.16
C ALA A 376 -19.38 -35.89 5.48
N VAL A 377 -19.36 -35.85 4.14
CA VAL A 377 -18.19 -35.45 3.32
C VAL A 377 -17.64 -34.05 3.68
N ALA A 378 -18.51 -33.12 4.07
CA ALA A 378 -18.10 -31.79 4.52
C ALA A 378 -17.32 -31.84 5.86
N GLU A 379 -17.75 -32.69 6.79
CA GLU A 379 -17.06 -32.89 8.07
C GLU A 379 -15.80 -33.73 7.90
N GLN A 380 -15.76 -34.67 6.96
CA GLN A 380 -14.52 -35.36 6.57
C GLN A 380 -13.49 -34.38 5.99
N ARG A 381 -13.90 -33.42 5.16
CA ARG A 381 -13.03 -32.34 4.67
C ARG A 381 -12.56 -31.41 5.79
N ARG A 382 -13.42 -31.11 6.77
CA ARG A 382 -13.06 -30.33 7.96
C ARG A 382 -12.05 -31.09 8.84
N LEU A 383 -12.27 -32.37 9.09
CA LEU A 383 -11.39 -33.25 9.89
C LEU A 383 -10.07 -33.53 9.16
N PHE A 384 -10.09 -33.63 7.83
CA PHE A 384 -8.87 -33.67 7.00
C PHE A 384 -8.07 -32.38 7.15
N LEU A 385 -8.73 -31.21 7.09
CA LEU A 385 -8.08 -29.91 7.33
C LEU A 385 -7.53 -29.79 8.75
N ILE A 386 -8.27 -30.27 9.76
CA ILE A 386 -7.83 -30.33 11.16
C ILE A 386 -6.57 -31.19 11.28
N CYS A 387 -6.53 -32.34 10.61
CA CYS A 387 -5.37 -33.22 10.60
C CYS A 387 -4.17 -32.62 9.85
N ASN A 388 -4.43 -31.86 8.78
CA ASN A 388 -3.38 -31.18 8.01
C ASN A 388 -2.83 -29.95 8.77
N LEU A 389 -3.65 -29.30 9.58
CA LEU A 389 -3.26 -28.28 10.57
C LEU A 389 -2.54 -28.89 11.78
N ASP A 390 -2.79 -30.18 12.06
CA ASP A 390 -2.11 -30.98 13.07
C ASP A 390 -0.66 -31.37 12.70
N ASN A 391 -0.09 -30.83 11.61
CA ASN A 391 1.35 -30.82 11.34
C ASN A 391 2.15 -29.86 12.25
N LYS A 392 1.87 -29.99 13.55
CA LYS A 392 2.82 -30.15 14.64
C LYS A 392 4.12 -30.88 14.23
N LYS A 393 5.01 -30.29 13.45
CA LYS A 393 6.31 -30.93 13.14
C LYS A 393 7.15 -31.26 14.40
N GLU A 394 6.87 -30.61 15.54
CA GLU A 394 7.56 -30.87 16.82
C GLU A 394 6.73 -31.74 17.78
N MET A 395 5.42 -31.53 17.85
CA MET A 395 4.55 -32.30 18.76
C MET A 395 4.11 -33.66 18.19
N SER A 396 4.10 -33.87 16.87
CA SER A 396 3.89 -35.19 16.27
C SER A 396 5.12 -36.08 16.41
N VAL A 397 6.32 -35.50 16.34
CA VAL A 397 7.59 -36.20 16.60
C VAL A 397 7.70 -36.60 18.08
N LEU A 398 7.31 -35.73 19.02
CA LEU A 398 7.18 -36.09 20.44
C LEU A 398 6.09 -37.16 20.66
N TYR A 399 4.96 -37.06 19.96
CA TYR A 399 3.88 -38.04 20.05
C TYR A 399 4.29 -39.42 19.51
N GLU A 400 4.98 -39.49 18.36
CA GLU A 400 5.51 -40.73 17.79
C GLU A 400 6.66 -41.29 18.65
N TYR A 401 7.54 -40.44 19.17
CA TYR A 401 8.64 -40.86 20.03
C TYR A 401 8.16 -41.41 21.38
N TYR A 402 7.24 -40.71 22.07
CA TYR A 402 6.62 -41.21 23.30
C TYR A 402 5.66 -42.36 23.02
N GLY A 403 4.99 -42.37 21.85
CA GLY A 403 4.15 -43.48 21.40
C GLY A 403 4.95 -44.77 21.21
N ALA A 404 6.11 -44.69 20.55
CA ALA A 404 7.05 -45.80 20.37
C ALA A 404 7.64 -46.25 21.71
N SER A 405 8.04 -45.31 22.58
CA SER A 405 8.58 -45.61 23.91
C SER A 405 7.56 -46.27 24.84
N LEU A 406 6.31 -45.79 24.85
CA LEU A 406 5.21 -46.38 25.63
C LEU A 406 4.77 -47.73 25.08
N THR A 407 4.89 -47.94 23.77
CA THR A 407 4.62 -49.23 23.13
C THR A 407 5.71 -50.25 23.43
N ALA A 408 6.99 -49.85 23.40
CA ALA A 408 8.12 -50.67 23.85
C ALA A 408 8.03 -51.01 25.35
N ALA A 409 7.52 -50.08 26.16
CA ALA A 409 7.24 -50.29 27.59
C ALA A 409 5.92 -51.05 27.87
N LYS A 410 5.23 -51.56 26.84
CA LYS A 410 3.97 -52.32 26.93
C LYS A 410 2.84 -51.63 27.71
N ALA A 411 2.76 -50.30 27.66
CA ALA A 411 1.63 -49.57 28.24
C ALA A 411 0.31 -49.96 27.55
N THR A 412 -0.79 -50.01 28.31
CA THR A 412 -2.12 -50.33 27.75
C THR A 412 -2.62 -49.18 26.87
N ASP A 413 -3.43 -49.49 25.87
CA ASP A 413 -3.85 -48.47 24.88
C ASP A 413 -4.70 -47.36 25.51
N ALA A 414 -5.53 -47.69 26.51
CA ALA A 414 -6.25 -46.69 27.31
C ALA A 414 -5.31 -45.73 28.05
N GLU A 415 -4.16 -46.22 28.54
CA GLU A 415 -3.19 -45.43 29.28
C GLU A 415 -2.29 -44.58 28.35
N LYS A 416 -1.95 -45.11 27.16
CA LYS A 416 -1.30 -44.33 26.08
C LYS A 416 -2.16 -43.14 25.69
N THR A 417 -3.45 -43.35 25.41
CA THR A 417 -4.40 -42.28 25.04
C THR A 417 -4.54 -41.23 26.14
N ARG A 418 -4.62 -41.66 27.41
CA ARG A 418 -4.75 -40.75 28.56
C ARG A 418 -3.50 -39.88 28.79
N LEU A 419 -2.30 -40.45 28.62
CA LEU A 419 -1.03 -39.74 28.85
C LEU A 419 -0.67 -38.80 27.70
N LEU A 420 -0.87 -39.25 26.45
CA LEU A 420 -0.67 -38.43 25.27
C LEU A 420 -1.68 -37.27 25.20
N GLY A 421 -2.94 -37.49 25.61
CA GLY A 421 -3.97 -36.45 25.66
C GLY A 421 -3.74 -35.37 26.73
N LYS A 422 -3.08 -35.71 27.84
CA LYS A 422 -2.73 -34.73 28.91
C LYS A 422 -1.54 -33.84 28.54
N LEU A 423 -0.63 -34.31 27.68
CA LEU A 423 0.49 -33.54 27.14
C LEU A 423 0.03 -32.41 26.21
N ILE A 424 -1.09 -32.61 25.50
CA ILE A 424 -1.60 -31.67 24.49
C ILE A 424 -2.47 -30.54 25.11
N ASN A 425 -3.11 -30.78 26.27
CA ASN A 425 -4.17 -29.89 26.79
C ASN A 425 -3.82 -29.06 28.05
N LYS A 426 -2.56 -29.04 28.49
CA LYS A 426 -2.24 -28.51 29.83
C LYS A 426 -1.95 -27.00 29.86
N GLY A 427 -2.90 -26.18 29.40
CA GLY A 427 -2.76 -24.72 29.35
C GLY A 427 -3.98 -23.84 29.63
N ARG A 428 -5.23 -24.34 29.73
CA ARG A 428 -6.40 -23.45 29.98
C ARG A 428 -7.57 -24.07 30.76
N PRO A 429 -8.37 -23.22 31.47
CA PRO A 429 -9.74 -23.52 31.89
C PRO A 429 -10.69 -23.58 30.67
N ALA A 430 -11.71 -24.43 30.76
CA ALA A 430 -12.42 -25.01 29.62
C ALA A 430 -13.29 -24.10 28.72
N ASN A 431 -13.43 -22.78 28.96
CA ASN A 431 -14.48 -21.99 28.27
C ASN A 431 -14.02 -20.69 27.57
N ILE A 432 -12.73 -20.44 27.34
CA ILE A 432 -12.29 -19.27 26.56
C ILE A 432 -11.44 -19.71 25.37
N ASN A 433 -12.10 -19.73 24.21
CA ASN A 433 -11.50 -19.99 22.91
C ASN A 433 -10.65 -18.79 22.45
N LEU A 434 -9.41 -18.67 22.95
CA LEU A 434 -8.40 -17.80 22.33
C LEU A 434 -7.53 -18.55 21.31
N VAL A 435 -7.80 -19.83 21.07
CA VAL A 435 -7.04 -20.66 20.14
C VAL A 435 -7.53 -20.45 18.72
N THR A 436 -8.84 -20.37 18.49
CA THR A 436 -9.40 -20.02 17.16
C THR A 436 -8.96 -18.62 16.71
N PRO A 437 -9.08 -17.53 17.50
CA PRO A 437 -8.60 -16.21 17.10
C PRO A 437 -7.08 -16.14 16.89
N TYR A 438 -6.30 -16.86 17.69
CA TYR A 438 -4.84 -16.93 17.53
C TYR A 438 -4.42 -17.73 16.30
N LEU A 439 -5.14 -18.80 15.96
CA LEU A 439 -4.87 -19.63 14.78
C LEU A 439 -5.33 -18.95 13.49
N GLU A 440 -6.44 -18.21 13.52
CA GLU A 440 -6.86 -17.32 12.43
C GLU A 440 -5.80 -16.24 12.18
N ALA A 441 -5.34 -15.55 13.23
CA ALA A 441 -4.29 -14.54 13.10
C ALA A 441 -2.92 -15.09 12.67
N ARG A 442 -2.59 -16.33 13.07
CA ARG A 442 -1.33 -16.99 12.70
C ARG A 442 -1.35 -17.50 11.26
N GLU A 443 -2.48 -18.00 10.77
CA GLU A 443 -2.66 -18.33 9.35
C GLU A 443 -2.68 -17.06 8.50
N GLU A 444 -3.29 -15.98 8.97
CA GLU A 444 -3.16 -14.66 8.37
C GLU A 444 -1.70 -14.18 8.35
N LEU A 445 -0.92 -14.40 9.42
CA LEU A 445 0.53 -14.10 9.54
C LEU A 445 1.43 -14.92 8.62
N ARG A 446 1.05 -16.16 8.31
CA ARG A 446 1.82 -17.09 7.49
C ARG A 446 1.52 -16.96 6.00
N LEU A 447 0.38 -16.35 5.66
CA LEU A 447 -0.03 -15.96 4.31
C LEU A 447 0.45 -14.55 3.91
N PHE A 448 1.30 -13.88 4.71
CA PHE A 448 1.89 -12.57 4.37
C PHE A 448 2.76 -12.65 3.11
N PRO A 449 2.38 -11.93 2.07
CA PRO A 449 3.26 -10.90 1.53
C PRO A 449 3.27 -9.78 2.54
N ARG A 450 4.46 -9.28 2.90
CA ARG A 450 4.62 -8.15 3.84
C ARG A 450 3.46 -7.18 3.61
N ASN A 451 2.53 -7.07 4.56
CA ASN A 451 1.34 -6.26 4.36
C ASN A 451 1.76 -4.92 3.76
N ALA A 452 1.18 -4.57 2.61
CA ALA A 452 1.47 -3.31 1.97
C ALA A 452 1.14 -2.15 2.92
N PHE A 453 0.23 -2.37 3.88
CA PHE A 453 -0.22 -1.41 4.89
C PHE A 453 -0.12 -1.95 6.32
N ASP A 454 0.23 -1.05 7.24
CA ASP A 454 0.09 -1.22 8.67
C ASP A 454 -1.38 -1.35 9.03
N SER A 455 -1.67 -2.37 9.82
CA SER A 455 -3.03 -2.74 10.18
C SER A 455 -3.70 -1.78 11.12
N SER A 456 -2.93 -1.11 11.98
CA SER A 456 -3.43 -0.23 13.02
C SER A 456 -3.78 1.16 12.50
N THR A 457 -2.98 1.63 11.53
CA THR A 457 -3.03 3.01 11.03
C THR A 457 -3.53 3.11 9.60
N GLY A 458 -3.58 1.99 8.86
CA GLY A 458 -3.83 1.96 7.43
C GLY A 458 -2.69 2.56 6.59
N VAL A 459 -1.56 2.92 7.22
CA VAL A 459 -0.41 3.55 6.56
C VAL A 459 0.41 2.50 5.82
N ALA A 460 0.81 2.75 4.58
CA ALA A 460 1.63 1.85 3.80
C ALA A 460 2.89 1.48 4.59
N ALA A 461 3.14 0.19 4.83
CA ALA A 461 4.19 -0.30 5.73
C ALA A 461 5.59 0.16 5.29
N LYS A 462 5.76 0.43 3.99
CA LYS A 462 6.98 1.04 3.43
C LYS A 462 7.28 2.44 3.97
N MET A 463 6.28 3.22 4.40
CA MET A 463 6.39 4.62 4.83
C MET A 463 7.26 4.82 6.07
N ASN A 464 7.30 3.80 6.95
CA ASN A 464 7.98 3.83 8.24
C ASN A 464 9.19 2.89 8.33
N LYS A 465 9.63 2.34 7.20
CA LYS A 465 10.91 1.61 7.13
C LYS A 465 12.06 2.60 7.38
N GLY A 466 13.14 2.14 8.01
CA GLY A 466 14.33 2.96 8.25
C GLY A 466 15.04 2.59 9.55
N SER A 467 16.34 2.91 9.62
CA SER A 467 17.21 2.52 10.74
C SER A 467 17.27 3.58 11.84
N TYR A 468 16.87 4.83 11.57
CA TYR A 468 16.95 5.91 12.56
C TYR A 468 15.73 5.88 13.50
N PRO A 469 15.87 5.58 14.80
CA PRO A 469 14.72 5.39 15.69
C PRO A 469 13.93 6.66 15.97
N TYR A 470 14.60 7.82 15.98
CA TYR A 470 13.99 9.12 16.30
C TYR A 470 13.47 9.87 15.07
N GLY A 471 13.46 9.25 13.89
CA GLY A 471 12.88 9.86 12.70
C GLY A 471 11.36 9.85 12.77
N PHE A 472 10.72 10.72 12.00
CA PHE A 472 9.27 10.85 12.01
C PHE A 472 8.57 9.55 11.58
N VAL A 473 7.57 9.15 12.37
CA VAL A 473 6.69 8.01 12.11
C VAL A 473 5.36 8.53 11.58
N VAL A 474 4.99 8.08 10.39
CA VAL A 474 3.70 8.39 9.77
C VAL A 474 2.64 7.48 10.39
N THR A 475 1.66 8.05 11.08
CA THR A 475 0.60 7.31 11.80
C THR A 475 -0.79 7.45 11.18
N GLY A 476 -0.91 8.21 10.09
CA GLY A 476 -2.16 8.42 9.37
C GLY A 476 -1.92 9.15 8.05
N ASP A 477 -2.98 9.71 7.48
CA ASP A 477 -2.97 10.47 6.21
C ASP A 477 -2.92 12.00 6.39
N ASN A 478 -2.69 12.47 7.61
CA ASN A 478 -2.39 13.87 7.88
C ASN A 478 -1.03 14.25 7.27
N PHE A 479 -0.95 15.45 6.71
CA PHE A 479 0.28 16.00 6.15
C PHE A 479 0.44 17.47 6.49
N VAL A 480 1.69 17.92 6.53
CA VAL A 480 2.05 19.30 6.84
C VAL A 480 2.87 19.89 5.70
N ASN A 481 2.56 21.11 5.33
CA ASN A 481 3.33 21.89 4.37
C ASN A 481 4.31 22.80 5.12
N ASN A 482 5.54 22.34 5.31
CA ASN A 482 6.60 23.17 5.89
C ASN A 482 7.08 24.29 4.95
N ALA A 483 6.76 24.25 3.66
CA ALA A 483 7.13 25.27 2.69
C ALA A 483 6.26 26.54 2.78
N VAL A 484 5.40 26.65 3.80
CA VAL A 484 4.80 27.93 4.24
C VAL A 484 5.73 28.71 5.18
N LEU A 485 6.77 28.06 5.70
CA LEU A 485 7.77 28.62 6.61
C LEU A 485 9.11 28.76 5.89
N GLY A 486 10.10 29.32 6.60
CA GLY A 486 11.49 29.39 6.14
C GLY A 486 11.67 30.23 4.88
N SER A 487 12.74 29.92 4.14
CA SER A 487 13.13 30.62 2.91
C SER A 487 12.15 30.44 1.75
N LYS A 488 11.27 29.42 1.83
CA LYS A 488 10.27 29.12 0.78
C LYS A 488 8.86 29.66 1.06
N SER A 489 8.65 30.34 2.18
CA SER A 489 7.34 30.86 2.62
C SER A 489 6.56 31.62 1.53
N THR A 490 7.23 32.41 0.68
CA THR A 490 6.60 33.16 -0.43
C THR A 490 6.78 32.52 -1.81
N PHE A 491 7.67 31.53 -1.94
CA PHE A 491 8.11 30.99 -3.22
C PHE A 491 6.99 30.29 -4.01
N PHE A 492 6.12 29.57 -3.30
CA PHE A 492 4.99 28.85 -3.90
C PHE A 492 3.73 29.71 -4.03
N GLY A 493 3.63 30.77 -3.23
CA GLY A 493 2.42 31.55 -3.07
C GLY A 493 1.24 30.66 -2.64
N TRP A 494 1.41 29.88 -1.57
CA TRP A 494 0.35 29.05 -1.01
C TRP A 494 -0.85 29.92 -0.57
N ARG A 495 -2.07 29.45 -0.81
CA ARG A 495 -3.33 30.16 -0.52
C ARG A 495 -4.36 29.19 0.02
N GLY A 496 -5.45 29.73 0.58
CA GLY A 496 -6.58 28.96 1.08
C GLY A 496 -6.38 28.39 2.49
N GLY A 497 -7.46 27.88 3.06
CA GLY A 497 -7.50 27.41 4.46
C GLY A 497 -6.61 26.19 4.76
N ASN A 498 -6.17 25.45 3.73
CA ASN A 498 -5.30 24.28 3.85
C ASN A 498 -3.87 24.53 3.35
N ALA A 499 -3.44 25.79 3.24
CA ALA A 499 -2.09 26.15 2.81
C ALA A 499 -1.00 25.49 3.67
N GLY A 500 -1.22 25.35 4.98
CA GLY A 500 -0.27 24.77 5.94
C GLY A 500 -0.26 23.24 6.03
N GLY A 501 -1.19 22.55 5.34
CA GLY A 501 -1.36 21.11 5.47
C GLY A 501 -2.83 20.70 5.43
N GLY A 502 -3.09 19.41 5.58
CA GLY A 502 -4.45 18.86 5.54
C GLY A 502 -4.44 17.35 5.74
N GLN A 503 -5.53 16.70 5.32
CA GLN A 503 -5.70 15.25 5.45
C GLN A 503 -5.98 14.59 4.09
N GLY A 504 -5.14 13.62 3.73
CA GLY A 504 -5.31 12.83 2.52
C GLY A 504 -4.97 13.53 1.22
N VAL A 505 -5.04 12.77 0.12
CA VAL A 505 -4.63 13.23 -1.21
C VAL A 505 -5.49 14.33 -1.81
N LYS A 506 -6.77 14.41 -1.43
CA LYS A 506 -7.66 15.45 -1.95
C LYS A 506 -7.32 16.82 -1.39
N ASP A 507 -7.08 16.92 -0.08
CA ASP A 507 -6.58 18.16 0.53
C ASP A 507 -5.21 18.53 -0.02
N PHE A 508 -4.34 17.55 -0.28
CA PHE A 508 -3.07 17.80 -0.95
C PHE A 508 -3.28 18.39 -2.35
N GLY A 509 -4.19 17.84 -3.16
CA GLY A 509 -4.54 18.38 -4.47
C GLY A 509 -5.18 19.77 -4.41
N LYS A 510 -6.02 20.03 -3.41
CA LYS A 510 -6.58 21.35 -3.14
C LYS A 510 -5.50 22.36 -2.78
N MET A 511 -4.56 22.00 -1.89
CA MET A 511 -3.43 22.86 -1.52
C MET A 511 -2.58 23.23 -2.74
N LEU A 512 -2.26 22.24 -3.60
CA LEU A 512 -1.50 22.49 -4.83
C LEU A 512 -2.23 23.41 -5.79
N SER A 513 -3.48 23.08 -6.12
CA SER A 513 -4.28 23.81 -7.11
C SER A 513 -4.65 25.24 -6.70
N GLN A 514 -4.63 25.54 -5.40
CA GLN A 514 -4.86 26.90 -4.87
C GLN A 514 -3.60 27.77 -4.85
N SER A 515 -2.41 27.18 -5.01
CA SER A 515 -1.16 27.93 -4.99
C SER A 515 -1.00 28.83 -6.22
N ARG A 516 -0.27 29.94 -6.08
CA ARG A 516 0.07 30.78 -7.22
C ARG A 516 0.95 30.05 -8.24
N ARG A 517 1.82 29.15 -7.78
CA ARG A 517 2.66 28.35 -8.69
C ARG A 517 1.85 27.43 -9.59
N PHE A 518 0.68 26.96 -9.17
CA PHE A 518 -0.19 26.17 -10.04
C PHE A 518 -0.62 26.98 -11.26
N SER A 519 -1.17 28.18 -11.04
CA SER A 519 -1.64 29.03 -12.13
C SER A 519 -0.50 29.39 -13.08
N GLN A 520 0.66 29.76 -12.53
CA GLN A 520 1.86 30.09 -13.30
C GLN A 520 2.38 28.90 -14.11
N CYS A 521 2.43 27.70 -13.52
CA CYS A 521 2.91 26.51 -14.22
C CYS A 521 2.02 26.14 -15.40
N MET A 522 0.70 26.14 -15.20
CA MET A 522 -0.24 25.83 -16.29
C MET A 522 -0.15 26.88 -17.40
N ALA A 523 -0.11 28.16 -17.04
CA ALA A 523 0.07 29.25 -17.99
C ALA A 523 1.39 29.17 -18.77
N LYS A 524 2.49 28.80 -18.09
CA LYS A 524 3.78 28.53 -18.74
C LYS A 524 3.65 27.39 -19.77
N ARG A 525 3.06 26.26 -19.38
CA ARG A 525 2.89 25.10 -20.28
C ARG A 525 2.04 25.45 -21.50
N VAL A 526 0.97 26.22 -21.32
CA VAL A 526 0.16 26.71 -22.44
C VAL A 526 0.97 27.66 -23.33
N TYR A 527 1.69 28.61 -22.75
CA TYR A 527 2.58 29.52 -23.49
C TYR A 527 3.60 28.78 -24.35
N GLU A 528 4.33 27.84 -23.76
CA GLU A 528 5.36 27.11 -24.49
C GLU A 528 4.77 26.20 -25.58
N SER A 529 3.54 25.72 -25.38
CA SER A 529 2.82 24.90 -26.37
C SER A 529 2.24 25.72 -27.53
N VAL A 530 1.70 26.90 -27.25
CA VAL A 530 1.04 27.75 -28.25
C VAL A 530 2.07 28.59 -29.02
N CYS A 531 3.01 29.21 -28.29
CA CYS A 531 3.95 30.18 -28.84
C CYS A 531 5.24 29.52 -29.33
N LEU A 532 5.44 28.23 -29.05
CA LEU A 532 6.63 27.45 -29.40
C LEU A 532 7.95 28.09 -28.94
N LYS A 533 7.88 28.83 -27.82
CA LYS A 533 8.99 29.55 -27.19
C LYS A 533 9.07 29.14 -25.73
N LYS A 534 10.28 28.92 -25.22
CA LYS A 534 10.48 28.73 -23.78
C LYS A 534 10.28 30.05 -23.05
N LEU A 535 9.69 29.99 -21.86
CA LEU A 535 9.61 31.13 -20.97
C LEU A 535 10.79 31.09 -20.00
N GLU A 536 11.73 32.01 -20.19
CA GLU A 536 12.96 32.07 -19.39
C GLU A 536 12.69 32.56 -17.97
N SER A 537 13.55 32.18 -17.02
CA SER A 537 13.41 32.57 -15.61
C SER A 537 13.43 34.09 -15.39
N THR A 538 14.08 34.84 -16.28
CA THR A 538 14.13 36.30 -16.28
C THR A 538 12.80 36.95 -16.67
N GLN A 539 11.91 36.22 -17.35
CA GLN A 539 10.59 36.71 -17.79
C GLN A 539 9.51 36.50 -16.72
N TYR A 540 9.87 36.68 -15.45
CA TYR A 540 9.00 36.44 -14.30
C TYR A 540 7.71 37.26 -14.34
N THR A 541 7.76 38.53 -14.78
CA THR A 541 6.58 39.39 -14.90
C THR A 541 5.58 38.85 -15.93
N THR A 542 6.06 38.32 -17.06
CA THR A 542 5.23 37.63 -18.05
C THR A 542 4.59 36.38 -17.46
N LEU A 543 5.36 35.57 -16.72
CA LEU A 543 4.83 34.38 -16.04
C LEU A 543 3.72 34.72 -15.05
N VAL A 544 3.92 35.76 -14.22
CA VAL A 544 2.93 36.25 -13.25
C VAL A 544 1.65 36.65 -13.98
N ARG A 545 1.76 37.48 -15.02
CA ARG A 545 0.62 37.99 -15.79
C ARG A 545 -0.16 36.89 -16.51
N LEU A 546 0.52 35.92 -17.12
CA LEU A 546 -0.15 34.77 -17.75
C LEU A 546 -0.84 33.89 -16.69
N GLY A 547 -0.25 33.76 -15.50
CA GLY A 547 -0.89 33.14 -14.34
C GLY A 547 -2.16 33.89 -13.90
N ASP A 548 -2.13 35.22 -13.83
CA ASP A 548 -3.32 36.04 -13.54
C ASP A 548 -4.42 35.85 -14.57
N ARG A 549 -4.05 35.78 -15.86
CA ARG A 549 -5.02 35.51 -16.93
C ARG A 549 -5.71 34.16 -16.74
N PHE A 550 -4.97 33.13 -16.34
CA PHE A 550 -5.57 31.82 -16.09
C PHE A 550 -6.56 31.85 -14.92
N GLU A 551 -6.23 32.57 -13.85
CA GLU A 551 -7.14 32.78 -12.72
C GLU A 551 -8.39 33.58 -13.16
N ALA A 552 -8.21 34.61 -13.99
CA ALA A 552 -9.29 35.46 -14.50
C ALA A 552 -10.26 34.73 -15.45
N VAL A 553 -9.81 33.73 -16.19
CA VAL A 553 -10.68 32.85 -16.99
C VAL A 553 -11.25 31.67 -16.16
N ASN A 554 -11.34 31.84 -14.84
CA ASN A 554 -11.87 30.85 -13.89
C ASN A 554 -11.18 29.49 -13.99
N TYR A 555 -9.86 29.49 -14.19
CA TYR A 555 -9.06 28.27 -14.36
C TYR A 555 -9.54 27.39 -15.53
N ASN A 556 -10.25 27.93 -16.52
CA ASN A 556 -10.61 27.20 -17.72
C ASN A 556 -9.39 27.13 -18.66
N LEU A 557 -8.82 25.93 -18.81
CA LEU A 557 -7.60 25.76 -19.61
C LEU A 557 -7.85 26.04 -21.09
N LYS A 558 -9.03 25.68 -21.63
CA LYS A 558 -9.38 25.94 -23.02
C LYS A 558 -9.38 27.45 -23.32
N SER A 559 -10.00 28.24 -22.43
CA SER A 559 -9.97 29.71 -22.50
C SER A 559 -8.54 30.25 -22.36
N LEU A 560 -7.70 29.65 -21.52
CA LEU A 560 -6.29 30.07 -21.42
C LEU A 560 -5.53 29.88 -22.74
N TYR A 561 -5.76 28.78 -23.47
CA TYR A 561 -5.17 28.58 -24.80
C TYR A 561 -5.57 29.72 -25.76
N THR A 562 -6.85 30.14 -25.75
CA THR A 562 -7.32 31.31 -26.50
C THR A 562 -6.60 32.59 -26.04
N GLU A 563 -6.58 32.89 -24.75
CA GLU A 563 -6.00 34.14 -24.22
C GLU A 563 -4.48 34.23 -24.45
N VAL A 564 -3.77 33.10 -24.44
CA VAL A 564 -2.34 33.05 -24.75
C VAL A 564 -2.08 33.21 -26.25
N ALA A 565 -2.89 32.60 -27.12
CA ALA A 565 -2.73 32.76 -28.57
C ALA A 565 -2.94 34.21 -29.02
N LEU A 566 -3.86 34.93 -28.35
CA LEU A 566 -4.14 36.34 -28.58
C LEU A 566 -3.19 37.28 -27.82
N ASP A 567 -2.28 36.75 -27.00
CA ASP A 567 -1.34 37.56 -26.25
C ASP A 567 -0.22 38.10 -27.17
N PRO A 568 0.06 39.40 -27.16
CA PRO A 568 1.14 39.97 -27.97
C PRO A 568 2.50 39.33 -27.71
N VAL A 569 2.75 38.84 -26.48
CA VAL A 569 4.01 38.17 -26.12
C VAL A 569 4.20 36.82 -26.85
N CYS A 570 3.12 36.27 -27.41
CA CYS A 570 3.16 35.09 -28.25
C CYS A 570 3.63 35.45 -29.68
N GLY A 571 3.15 36.58 -30.20
CA GLY A 571 3.39 37.06 -31.57
C GLY A 571 2.66 36.26 -32.64
N VAL A 572 1.62 35.50 -32.27
CA VAL A 572 0.78 34.71 -33.20
C VAL A 572 -0.21 35.62 -33.92
N VAL A 573 -0.80 36.58 -33.20
CA VAL A 573 -1.59 37.68 -33.76
C VAL A 573 -0.67 38.91 -33.84
N LYS A 574 -0.57 39.53 -35.01
CA LYS A 574 0.13 40.82 -35.13
C LYS A 574 -0.75 41.90 -34.50
N GLU A 575 -0.17 42.75 -33.66
CA GLU A 575 -0.83 43.99 -33.26
C GLU A 575 -1.11 44.81 -34.53
N GLU A 576 -2.31 45.38 -34.63
CA GLU A 576 -2.66 46.34 -35.69
C GLU A 576 -1.95 47.67 -35.47
#